data_AF-A0A498AQ17-F1
#
_entry.id   AF-A0A498AQ17-F1
#
_cell.length_a   1.000
_cell.length_b   1.000
_cell.length_c   1.000
_cell.angle_alpha   90.00
_cell.angle_beta   90.00
_cell.angle_gamma   90.00
#
_symmetry.space_group_name_H-M   'P 1'
#
loop_
_entity.id
_entity.type
_entity.pdbx_description
1 polymer ?
#
loop_
_entity_poly.entity_id
_entity_poly.type
_entity_poly.pdbx_seq_one_letter_code
_entity_poly.pdbx_strand_id
1 'polypeptide(L)' 'MPRHPDTINTRNTLLAQARQRRTSPRRLGQQMSWAELADAINVALDRLYPGRSLTAHYVDHRWVGKLERGEHR' A
#
# COMPACT_ATOMS: atom_id res chain seq x y z
N MET A 1 -2.49 31.23 11.06
CA MET A 1 -3.65 30.39 10.71
C MET A 1 -3.53 29.05 11.44
N PRO A 2 -4.45 28.70 12.36
CA PRO A 2 -4.44 27.39 13.00
C PRO A 2 -4.93 26.34 12.00
N ARG A 3 -4.15 25.29 11.77
CA ARG A 3 -4.57 24.15 10.94
C ARG A 3 -5.67 23.40 11.70
N HIS A 4 -6.79 23.09 11.03
CA HIS A 4 -7.92 22.39 11.63
C HIS A 4 -7.48 21.07 12.31
N PRO A 5 -7.92 20.79 13.55
CA PRO A 5 -7.60 19.55 14.26
C PRO A 5 -8.17 18.28 13.60
N ASP A 6 -9.08 18.43 12.63
CA ASP A 6 -9.63 17.33 11.83
C ASP A 6 -8.63 16.74 10.81
N THR A 7 -7.47 17.37 10.63
CA THR A 7 -6.43 16.91 9.69
C THR A 7 -5.42 15.94 10.33
N ILE A 8 -5.76 15.31 11.44
CA ILE A 8 -4.93 14.25 12.02
C ILE A 8 -5.13 12.98 11.17
N ASN A 9 -4.24 12.80 10.19
CA ASN A 9 -4.10 11.55 9.47
C ASN A 9 -3.51 10.51 10.42
N THR A 10 -4.35 9.69 11.02
CA THR A 10 -3.89 8.56 11.83
C THR A 10 -3.19 7.56 10.92
N ARG A 11 -1.89 7.37 11.13
CA ARG A 11 -1.06 6.44 10.35
C ARG A 11 -1.66 5.03 10.40
N ASN A 12 -1.76 4.36 9.25
CA ASN A 12 -2.16 2.96 9.19
C ASN A 12 -0.98 2.07 9.61
N THR A 13 -0.83 1.89 10.91
CA THR A 13 0.24 1.08 11.53
C THR A 13 0.11 -0.40 11.18
N LEU A 14 -1.11 -0.90 10.97
CA LEU A 14 -1.35 -2.29 10.57
C LEU A 14 -0.76 -2.58 9.18
N LEU A 15 -1.01 -1.70 8.21
CA LEU A 15 -0.45 -1.84 6.86
C LEU A 15 1.08 -1.75 6.88
N ALA A 16 1.61 -0.78 7.63
CA ALA A 16 3.06 -0.62 7.78
C ALA A 16 3.70 -1.88 8.39
N GLN A 17 3.15 -2.41 9.48
CA GLN A 17 3.67 -3.63 10.11
C GLN A 17 3.56 -4.85 9.20
N ALA A 18 2.44 -5.02 8.50
CA ALA A 18 2.24 -6.12 7.56
C ALA A 18 3.30 -6.11 6.45
N ARG A 19 3.64 -4.92 5.92
CA ARG A 19 4.70 -4.78 4.92
C ARG A 19 6.07 -5.10 5.49
N GLN A 20 6.40 -4.57 6.68
CA GLN A 20 7.71 -4.77 7.31
C GLN A 20 7.99 -6.23 7.68
N ARG A 21 6.94 -7.02 7.98
CA ARG A 21 7.05 -8.47 8.22
C ARG A 21 7.30 -9.29 6.96
N ARG A 22 7.15 -8.71 5.77
CA ARG A 22 7.39 -9.40 4.50
C ARG A 22 8.77 -9.07 3.96
N THR A 23 9.50 -10.11 3.59
CA THR A 23 10.80 -9.99 2.94
C THR A 23 10.61 -9.50 1.51
N SER A 24 11.48 -8.61 1.05
CA SER A 24 11.49 -8.21 -0.35
C SER A 24 11.89 -9.39 -1.23
N PRO A 25 11.16 -9.65 -2.32
CA PRO A 25 11.54 -10.67 -3.29
C PRO A 25 12.70 -10.21 -4.20
N ARG A 26 12.96 -8.90 -4.30
CA ARG A 26 14.00 -8.34 -5.19
C ARG A 26 15.26 -7.90 -4.45
N ARG A 27 15.19 -7.68 -3.13
CA ARG A 27 16.26 -7.12 -2.29
C ARG A 27 16.50 -8.04 -1.11
N LEU A 28 17.51 -8.89 -1.24
CA LEU A 28 17.86 -9.91 -0.26
C LEU A 28 18.12 -9.26 1.11
N GLY A 29 17.50 -9.82 2.16
CA GLY A 29 17.63 -9.33 3.54
C GLY A 29 16.92 -8.00 3.84
N GLN A 30 16.24 -7.39 2.86
CA GLN A 30 15.48 -6.17 3.06
C GLN A 30 13.98 -6.44 3.22
N GLN A 31 13.31 -5.51 3.89
CA GLN A 31 11.85 -5.50 3.98
C GLN A 31 11.24 -5.02 2.66
N MET A 32 10.02 -5.48 2.40
CA MET A 32 9.25 -5.10 1.23
C MET A 32 9.03 -3.58 1.16
N SER A 33 9.21 -2.99 -0.02
CA SER A 33 8.95 -1.58 -0.31
C SER A 33 7.47 -1.34 -0.61
N TRP A 34 7.05 -0.07 -0.66
CA TRP A 34 5.72 0.29 -1.14
C TRP A 34 5.47 -0.11 -2.59
N ALA A 35 6.48 -0.04 -3.45
CA ALA A 35 6.38 -0.45 -4.85
C ALA A 35 6.16 -1.97 -4.96
N GLU A 36 6.96 -2.75 -4.23
CA GLU A 36 6.77 -4.20 -4.21
C GLU A 36 5.41 -4.60 -3.64
N LEU A 37 4.93 -3.89 -2.62
CA LEU A 37 3.61 -4.12 -2.07
C LEU A 37 2.49 -3.77 -3.07
N ALA A 38 2.63 -2.67 -3.82
CA ALA A 38 1.69 -2.32 -4.88
C ALA A 38 1.64 -3.40 -5.98
N ASP A 39 2.80 -3.86 -6.44
CA ASP A 39 2.91 -4.97 -7.40
C ASP A 39 2.20 -6.23 -6.86
N ALA A 40 2.44 -6.58 -5.60
CA ALA A 40 1.82 -7.75 -4.97
C ALA A 40 0.29 -7.62 -4.82
N ILE A 41 -0.23 -6.42 -4.57
CA ILE A 41 -1.66 -6.14 -4.52
C ILE A 41 -2.27 -6.32 -5.91
N ASN A 42 -1.67 -5.74 -6.95
CA ASN A 42 -2.18 -5.83 -8.31
C ASN A 42 -2.21 -7.29 -8.80
N VAL A 43 -1.14 -8.06 -8.54
CA VAL A 43 -1.09 -9.51 -8.84
C VAL A 43 -2.16 -10.28 -8.04
N ALA A 44 -2.42 -9.90 -6.79
CA ALA A 44 -3.46 -10.53 -5.99
C ALA A 44 -4.87 -10.24 -6.54
N LEU A 45 -5.12 -9.01 -7.00
CA LEU A 45 -6.38 -8.64 -7.65
C LEU A 45 -6.62 -9.47 -8.91
N ASP A 46 -5.61 -9.64 -9.75
CA ASP A 46 -5.71 -10.47 -10.96
C ASP A 46 -6.04 -11.93 -10.65
N ARG A 47 -5.46 -12.47 -9.56
CA ARG A 47 -5.71 -13.85 -9.12
C ARG A 47 -7.07 -14.03 -8.47
N LEU A 48 -7.55 -13.03 -7.73
CA LEU A 48 -8.85 -13.07 -7.05
C LEU A 48 -10.02 -12.88 -8.02
N TYR A 49 -9.82 -12.14 -9.11
CA TYR A 49 -10.84 -11.85 -10.10
C TYR A 49 -10.41 -12.27 -11.51
N PRO A 50 -10.20 -13.57 -11.75
CA PRO A 50 -9.79 -14.05 -13.06
C PRO A 50 -10.83 -13.67 -14.12
N GLY A 51 -10.36 -13.16 -15.26
CA GLY A 51 -11.21 -12.79 -16.40
C GLY A 51 -11.86 -11.40 -16.30
N ARG A 52 -11.60 -10.62 -15.24
CA ARG A 52 -12.00 -9.20 -15.18
C ARG A 52 -10.80 -8.29 -15.39
N SER A 53 -10.94 -7.28 -16.24
CA SER A 53 -9.95 -6.21 -16.36
C SER A 53 -10.08 -5.27 -15.15
N LEU A 54 -9.15 -5.38 -14.21
CA LEU A 54 -9.08 -4.53 -13.01
C LEU A 54 -7.96 -3.48 -13.11
N THR A 55 -7.43 -3.22 -14.30
CA THR A 55 -6.33 -2.26 -14.51
C THR A 55 -6.67 -0.86 -14.01
N ALA A 56 -7.94 -0.44 -14.09
CA ALA A 56 -8.42 0.83 -13.53
C ALA A 56 -8.39 0.88 -11.99
N HIS A 57 -8.35 -0.27 -11.32
CA HIS A 57 -8.26 -0.41 -9.87
C HIS A 57 -6.85 -0.71 -9.38
N TYR A 58 -5.87 -0.78 -10.29
CA TYR A 58 -4.49 -0.99 -9.89
C TYR A 58 -3.98 0.18 -9.07
N VAL A 59 -3.15 -0.16 -8.11
CA VAL A 59 -2.58 0.78 -7.17
C VAL A 59 -1.10 0.95 -7.46
N ASP A 60 -0.58 2.13 -7.18
CA ASP A 60 0.84 2.43 -7.26
C ASP A 60 1.44 2.62 -5.85
N HIS A 61 2.76 2.74 -5.79
CA HIS A 61 3.49 2.96 -4.55
C HIS A 61 3.09 4.27 -3.84
N ARG A 62 2.61 5.29 -4.57
CA ARG A 62 2.18 6.57 -4.01
C ARG A 62 0.85 6.41 -3.29
N TRP A 63 -0.07 5.66 -3.87
CA TRP A 63 -1.35 5.30 -3.28
C TRP A 63 -1.15 4.46 -2.01
N VAL A 64 -0.30 3.43 -2.07
CA VAL A 64 0.07 2.62 -0.89
C VAL A 64 0.70 3.50 0.21
N GLY A 65 1.58 4.42 -0.16
CA GLY A 65 2.18 5.37 0.77
C GLY A 65 1.16 6.30 1.43
N LYS A 66 0.16 6.77 0.68
CA LYS A 66 -0.95 7.59 1.21
C LYS A 66 -1.76 6.80 2.23
N LEU A 67 -2.09 5.55 1.93
CA LEU A 67 -2.78 4.67 2.86
C LEU A 67 -1.99 4.44 4.14
N GLU A 68 -0.69 4.13 4.03
CA GLU A 68 0.16 3.96 5.22
C GLU A 68 0.21 5.22 6.07
N ARG A 69 0.24 6.40 5.45
CA ARG A 69 0.24 7.69 6.16
C ARG A 69 -1.13 8.11 6.67
N GLY A 70 -2.20 7.36 6.36
CA GLY A 70 -3.57 7.72 6.72
C GLY A 70 -4.12 8.92 5.95
N GLU A 71 -3.49 9.27 4.81
CA GLU A 71 -3.89 10.37 3.92
C GLU A 71 -5.08 9.98 3.03
N HIS A 72 -5.44 8.70 2.99
CA HIS A 72 -6.65 8.19 2.35
C HIS A 72 -7.55 7.63 3.46
N ARG A 73 -8.71 8.24 3.67
CA ARG A 73 -9.83 7.67 4.46
C ARG A 73 -10.85 7.06 3.52
#